data_AF-A0A7S3TWX2-F1
#
_entry.id   AF-A0A7S3TWX2-F1
#
_cell.length_a   1.000
_cell.length_b   1.000
_cell.length_c   1.000
_cell.angle_alpha   90.00
_cell.angle_beta   90.00
_cell.angle_gamma   90.00
#
_symmetry.space_group_name_H-M   'P 1'
#
loop_
_entity.id
_entity.type
_entity.pdbx_description
1 polymer ?
#
loop_
_entity_poly.entity_id
_entity_poly.type
_entity_poly.pdbx_seq_one_letter_code
_entity_poly.pdbx_strand_id
1 'polypeptide(L)'
;MSSLAGESLACAHLGTVKASDDAPTAKACTERRLLLSRTLGDAVGKADAYLQLGLIAQEAREWAEAREAFEHAMREAELSGDQRVRELARCSVGIAEGSLRFEGMLAAAAEGAGREGDVA
;
A
#
# COMPACT_ATOMS: atom_id res chain seq x y z
N MET A 1 -23.67 15.93 -12.83
CA MET A 1 -22.21 15.80 -12.98
C MET A 1 -21.59 15.80 -11.58
N SER A 2 -21.66 14.67 -10.89
CA SER A 2 -20.87 14.41 -9.69
C SER A 2 -19.43 14.23 -10.14
N SER A 3 -18.55 15.13 -9.71
CA SER A 3 -17.17 15.16 -10.16
C SER A 3 -16.44 13.91 -9.69
N LEU A 4 -16.10 13.02 -10.64
CA LEU A 4 -15.21 11.88 -10.44
C LEU A 4 -13.88 12.32 -9.79
N ALA A 5 -13.44 13.55 -10.08
CA ALA A 5 -12.28 14.18 -9.44
C ALA A 5 -12.55 14.57 -7.98
N GLY A 6 -13.78 14.96 -7.64
CA GLY A 6 -14.21 15.22 -6.27
C GLY A 6 -14.29 13.96 -5.42
N GLU A 7 -14.74 12.83 -6.00
CA GLU A 7 -14.68 11.51 -5.36
C GLU A 7 -13.24 11.02 -5.18
N SER A 8 -12.36 11.25 -6.17
CA SER A 8 -10.94 10.90 -6.07
C SER A 8 -10.20 11.68 -4.98
N LEU A 9 -10.44 12.99 -4.89
CA LEU A 9 -9.88 13.85 -3.83
C LEU A 9 -10.48 13.52 -2.45
N ALA A 10 -11.78 13.23 -2.38
CA ALA A 10 -12.41 12.79 -1.15
C ALA A 10 -11.81 11.45 -0.66
N CYS A 11 -11.53 10.51 -1.57
CA CYS A 11 -10.84 9.26 -1.23
C CYS A 11 -9.38 9.48 -0.81
N ALA A 12 -8.66 10.40 -1.46
CA ALA A 12 -7.28 10.72 -1.11
C ALA A 12 -7.17 11.36 0.30
N HIS A 13 -8.11 12.23 0.67
CA HIS A 13 -8.18 12.83 2.00
C HIS A 13 -8.80 11.88 3.05
N LEU A 14 -9.68 10.96 2.65
CA LEU A 14 -10.19 9.91 3.53
C LEU A 14 -9.16 8.81 3.79
N GLY A 15 -8.24 8.53 2.88
CA GLY A 15 -7.14 7.58 3.11
C GLY A 15 -6.16 8.04 4.18
N THR A 16 -5.92 9.34 4.30
CA THR A 16 -5.06 9.92 5.35
C THR A 16 -5.78 10.15 6.68
N VAL A 17 -7.11 10.33 6.68
CA VAL A 17 -7.91 10.60 7.90
C VAL A 17 -8.64 9.35 8.44
N LYS A 18 -8.86 8.31 7.61
CA LYS A 18 -9.62 7.07 7.97
C LYS A 18 -8.75 5.80 7.99
N ALA A 19 -7.43 5.91 7.97
CA ALA A 19 -6.59 4.77 8.36
C ALA A 19 -6.88 4.34 9.81
N SER A 20 -7.48 5.20 10.62
CA SER A 20 -7.69 4.99 12.06
C SER A 20 -9.06 4.44 12.49
N ASP A 21 -10.10 4.37 11.63
CA ASP A 21 -11.48 4.06 12.11
C ASP A 21 -12.30 3.06 11.25
N ASP A 22 -11.99 2.83 9.96
CA ASP A 22 -12.64 1.79 9.13
C ASP A 22 -11.79 1.39 7.91
N ALA A 23 -10.71 0.64 8.16
CA ALA A 23 -9.81 0.12 7.13
C ALA A 23 -10.52 -0.79 6.08
N PRO A 24 -11.47 -1.68 6.44
CA PRO A 24 -12.21 -2.48 5.47
C PRO A 24 -12.98 -1.65 4.43
N THR A 25 -13.69 -0.61 4.88
CA THR A 25 -14.43 0.27 3.97
C THR A 25 -13.48 1.07 3.08
N ALA A 26 -12.37 1.56 3.63
CA ALA A 26 -11.35 2.27 2.85
C ALA A 26 -10.75 1.37 1.74
N LYS A 27 -10.49 0.10 2.06
CA LYS A 27 -10.00 -0.89 1.08
C LYS A 27 -11.02 -1.13 -0.03
N ALA A 28 -12.28 -1.40 0.32
CA ALA A 28 -13.34 -1.65 -0.66
C ALA A 28 -13.58 -0.45 -1.59
N CYS A 29 -13.59 0.77 -1.06
CA CYS A 29 -13.70 2.00 -1.87
C CYS A 29 -12.51 2.15 -2.83
N THR A 30 -11.30 1.86 -2.34
CA THR A 30 -10.06 1.98 -3.14
C THR A 30 -10.00 0.93 -4.25
N GLU A 31 -10.39 -0.32 -3.98
CA GLU A 31 -10.50 -1.39 -4.98
C GLU A 31 -11.52 -1.05 -6.06
N ARG A 32 -12.66 -0.46 -5.68
CA ARG A 32 -13.66 0.01 -6.64
C ARG A 32 -13.14 1.13 -7.53
N ARG A 33 -12.41 2.09 -6.95
CA ARG A 33 -11.72 3.15 -7.71
C ARG A 33 -10.68 2.57 -8.67
N LEU A 34 -9.92 1.57 -8.22
CA LEU A 34 -8.95 0.88 -9.06
C LEU A 34 -9.63 0.18 -10.25
N LEU A 35 -10.74 -0.50 -10.03
CA LEU A 35 -11.51 -1.15 -11.09
C LEU A 35 -12.05 -0.15 -12.12
N LEU A 36 -12.58 0.99 -11.67
CA LEU A 36 -13.04 2.07 -12.54
C LEU A 36 -11.88 2.65 -13.35
N SER A 37 -10.75 2.95 -12.70
CA SER A 37 -9.56 3.51 -13.37
C SER A 37 -8.99 2.55 -14.41
N ARG A 38 -9.01 1.24 -14.13
CA ARG A 38 -8.66 0.19 -15.11
C ARG A 38 -9.59 0.20 -16.32
N THR A 39 -10.90 0.26 -16.08
CA THR A 39 -11.92 0.30 -17.15
C THR A 39 -11.77 1.55 -18.02
N LEU A 40 -11.41 2.68 -17.43
CA LEU A 40 -11.25 3.96 -18.11
C LEU A 40 -9.85 4.18 -18.71
N GLY A 41 -8.89 3.28 -18.48
CA GLY A 41 -7.51 3.46 -18.90
C GLY A 41 -6.76 4.58 -18.17
N ASP A 42 -7.25 5.01 -17.00
CA ASP A 42 -6.68 6.10 -16.21
C ASP A 42 -5.45 5.63 -15.41
N ALA A 43 -4.26 5.89 -15.95
CA ALA A 43 -2.99 5.56 -15.31
C ALA A 43 -2.74 6.34 -14.01
N VAL A 44 -3.17 7.60 -13.91
CA VAL A 44 -3.02 8.41 -12.70
C VAL A 44 -3.93 7.86 -11.60
N GLY A 45 -5.20 7.60 -11.92
CA GLY A 45 -6.16 7.01 -10.99
C GLY A 45 -5.74 5.62 -10.51
N LYS A 46 -5.14 4.79 -11.39
CA LYS A 46 -4.54 3.50 -10.99
C LYS A 46 -3.37 3.69 -10.03
N ALA A 47 -2.43 4.59 -10.34
CA ALA A 47 -1.27 4.84 -9.49
C ALA A 47 -1.67 5.30 -8.08
N ASP A 48 -2.58 6.27 -7.98
CA ASP A 48 -3.09 6.73 -6.70
C ASP A 48 -3.87 5.63 -5.95
N ALA A 49 -4.62 4.77 -6.65
CA ALA A 49 -5.35 3.68 -6.02
C ALA A 49 -4.42 2.63 -5.41
N TYR A 50 -3.38 2.23 -6.14
CA TYR A 50 -2.37 1.33 -5.60
C TYR A 50 -1.59 1.94 -4.45
N LEU A 51 -1.28 3.24 -4.49
CA LEU A 51 -0.62 3.92 -3.37
C LEU A 51 -1.47 3.84 -2.10
N GLN A 52 -2.78 4.05 -2.21
CA GLN A 52 -3.69 3.95 -1.07
C GLN A 52 -3.84 2.51 -0.54
N LEU A 53 -3.88 1.50 -1.42
CA LEU A 53 -3.88 0.10 -0.99
C LEU A 53 -2.61 -0.26 -0.22
N GLY A 54 -1.45 0.24 -0.67
CA GLY A 54 -0.19 0.02 0.02
C GLY A 54 -0.16 0.66 1.42
N LEU A 55 -0.72 1.87 1.55
CA LEU A 55 -0.84 2.54 2.86
C LEU A 55 -1.78 1.78 3.82
N ILE A 56 -2.90 1.27 3.32
CA ILE A 56 -3.83 0.46 4.13
C ILE A 56 -3.16 -0.83 4.60
N ALA A 57 -2.45 -1.53 3.71
CA ALA A 57 -1.71 -2.75 4.07
C ALA A 57 -0.57 -2.46 5.06
N GLN A 58 0.13 -1.34 4.89
CA GLN A 58 1.15 -0.87 5.83
C GLN A 58 0.56 -0.64 7.23
N GLU A 59 -0.61 0.00 7.35
CA GLU A 59 -1.29 0.19 8.64
C GLU A 59 -1.68 -1.15 9.29
N ALA A 60 -2.07 -2.13 8.47
CA ALA A 60 -2.36 -3.49 8.91
C ALA A 60 -1.10 -4.33 9.21
N ARG A 61 0.12 -3.78 9.01
CA ARG A 61 1.41 -4.49 9.05
C ARG A 61 1.51 -5.68 8.07
N GLU A 62 0.70 -5.65 7.03
CA GLU A 62 0.74 -6.56 5.89
C GLU A 62 1.83 -6.08 4.91
N TRP A 63 3.10 -6.17 5.34
CA TRP A 63 4.20 -5.51 4.63
C TRP A 63 4.48 -6.10 3.24
N ALA A 64 4.17 -7.37 3.00
CA ALA A 64 4.32 -8.01 1.70
C ALA A 64 3.31 -7.43 0.69
N GLU A 65 2.04 -7.36 1.10
CA GLU A 65 0.95 -6.76 0.35
C GLU A 65 1.19 -5.26 0.11
N ALA A 66 1.70 -4.55 1.14
CA ALA A 66 2.08 -3.15 1.02
C ALA A 66 3.14 -2.93 -0.05
N ARG A 67 4.20 -3.76 -0.04
CA ARG A 67 5.30 -3.71 -1.01
C ARG A 67 4.77 -3.90 -2.44
N GLU A 68 3.98 -4.94 -2.68
CA GLU A 68 3.41 -5.21 -4.00
C GLU A 68 2.54 -4.05 -4.50
N ALA A 69 1.68 -3.51 -3.62
CA ALA A 69 0.85 -2.37 -3.95
C ALA A 69 1.68 -1.12 -4.31
N PHE A 70 2.74 -0.81 -3.56
CA PHE A 70 3.62 0.31 -3.87
C PHE A 70 4.40 0.10 -5.19
N GLU A 71 4.86 -1.12 -5.48
CA GLU A 71 5.49 -1.42 -6.76
C GLU A 71 4.52 -1.21 -7.94
N HIS A 72 3.25 -1.61 -7.78
CA HIS A 72 2.22 -1.34 -8.78
C HIS A 72 1.96 0.17 -8.94
N ALA A 73 1.88 0.92 -7.84
CA ALA A 73 1.73 2.37 -7.88
C ALA A 73 2.88 3.03 -8.66
N MET A 74 4.11 2.58 -8.41
CA MET A 74 5.31 3.08 -9.10
C MET A 74 5.27 2.81 -10.60
N ARG A 75 4.89 1.59 -11.01
CA ARG A 75 4.75 1.23 -12.44
C ARG A 75 3.70 2.08 -13.16
N GLU A 76 2.53 2.26 -12.55
CA GLU A 76 1.46 3.08 -13.13
C GLU A 76 1.82 4.58 -13.17
N ALA A 77 2.54 5.06 -12.15
CA ALA A 77 3.06 6.42 -12.12
C ALA A 77 4.12 6.68 -13.21
N GLU A 78 4.92 5.68 -13.55
CA GLU A 78 5.87 5.76 -14.66
C GLU A 78 5.15 5.80 -16.02
N LEU A 79 4.06 5.04 -16.17
CA LEU A 79 3.20 5.10 -17.36
C LEU A 79 2.49 6.45 -17.53
N SER A 80 2.09 7.09 -16.42
CA SER A 80 1.40 8.38 -16.43
C SER A 80 2.33 9.59 -16.43
N GLY A 81 3.61 9.40 -16.10
CA GLY A 81 4.56 10.50 -15.86
C GLY A 81 4.34 11.22 -14.51
N ASP A 82 3.56 10.65 -13.59
CA ASP A 82 3.34 11.23 -12.25
C ASP A 82 4.57 11.03 -11.36
N GLN A 83 5.47 12.02 -11.41
CA GLN A 83 6.70 12.01 -10.64
C GLN A 83 6.48 11.96 -9.13
N ARG A 84 5.41 12.59 -8.64
CA ARG A 84 5.14 12.68 -7.19
C ARG A 84 4.77 11.30 -6.65
N VAL A 85 3.85 10.60 -7.32
CA VAL A 85 3.44 9.25 -6.89
C VAL A 85 4.59 8.27 -7.03
N ARG A 86 5.39 8.38 -8.10
CA ARG A 86 6.56 7.53 -8.32
C ARG A 86 7.57 7.59 -7.18
N GLU A 87 7.96 8.81 -6.77
CA GLU A 87 8.94 8.99 -5.69
C GLU A 87 8.39 8.57 -4.32
N LEU A 88 7.11 8.87 -4.03
CA LEU A 88 6.44 8.41 -2.81
C LEU A 88 6.40 6.87 -2.75
N ALA A 89 5.95 6.22 -3.83
CA ALA A 89 5.89 4.78 -3.91
C ALA A 89 7.28 4.15 -3.73
N ARG A 90 8.34 4.72 -4.33
CA ARG A 90 9.72 4.22 -4.16
C ARG A 90 10.19 4.28 -2.70
N CYS A 91 9.94 5.39 -2.01
CA CYS A 91 10.25 5.49 -0.57
C CYS A 91 9.47 4.44 0.24
N SER A 92 8.17 4.28 -0.05
CA SER A 92 7.31 3.33 0.65
C SER A 92 7.70 1.87 0.41
N VAL A 93 8.18 1.50 -0.78
CA VAL A 93 8.78 0.18 -1.03
C VAL A 93 9.97 -0.07 -0.10
N GLY A 94 10.88 0.91 0.02
CA GLY A 94 12.04 0.78 0.90
C GLY A 94 11.66 0.61 2.38
N ILE A 95 10.60 1.28 2.84
CA ILE A 95 10.05 1.11 4.19
C ILE A 95 9.50 -0.32 4.36
N ALA A 96 8.66 -0.79 3.43
CA ALA A 96 8.06 -2.12 3.49
C ALA A 96 9.11 -3.24 3.47
N GLU A 97 10.14 -3.13 2.63
CA GLU A 97 11.25 -4.08 2.58
C GLU A 97 12.08 -4.09 3.87
N GLY A 98 12.30 -2.91 4.46
CA GLY A 98 12.96 -2.78 5.76
C GLY A 98 12.18 -3.49 6.86
N SER A 99 10.87 -3.28 6.92
CA SER A 99 9.98 -3.94 7.88
C SER A 99 9.95 -5.45 7.70
N LEU A 100 9.78 -5.96 6.47
CA LEU A 100 9.81 -7.39 6.17
C LEU A 100 11.12 -8.05 6.61
N ARG A 101 12.25 -7.40 6.32
CA ARG A 101 13.56 -7.89 6.72
C ARG A 101 13.70 -7.95 8.24
N PHE A 102 13.24 -6.91 8.93
CA PHE A 102 13.30 -6.84 10.39
C PHE A 102 12.43 -7.93 11.04
N GLU A 103 11.19 -8.13 10.56
CA GLU A 103 10.32 -9.19 11.06
C GLU A 103 10.90 -10.58 10.81
N GLY A 104 11.50 -10.82 9.63
CA GLY A 104 12.20 -12.06 9.34
C GLY A 104 13.40 -12.32 10.27
N MET A 105 14.17 -11.28 10.61
CA MET A 105 15.27 -11.38 11.57
C MET A 105 14.76 -11.73 12.99
N LEU A 106 13.67 -11.11 13.42
CA LEU A 106 13.06 -11.40 14.73
C LEU A 106 12.54 -12.83 14.80
N ALA A 107 11.87 -13.32 13.75
CA ALA A 107 11.39 -14.69 13.68
C ALA A 107 12.54 -15.71 13.76
N ALA A 108 13.61 -15.51 12.98
CA ALA A 108 14.79 -16.38 13.01
C ALA A 108 15.48 -16.39 14.40
N ALA A 109 15.54 -15.24 15.09
CA ALA A 109 16.10 -15.16 16.42
C ALA A 109 15.26 -15.93 17.46
N ALA A 110 13.93 -15.86 17.36
CA ALA A 110 13.01 -16.60 18.24
C ALA A 110 13.13 -18.12 18.05
N GLU A 111 13.26 -18.59 16.81
CA GLU A 111 13.48 -20.01 16.50
C GLU A 111 14.82 -20.53 17.02
N GLY A 112 15.88 -19.71 16.93
CA GLY A 112 17.20 -20.05 17.48
C GLY A 112 17.18 -20.26 18.99
N ALA A 113 16.51 -19.36 19.73
CA ALA A 113 16.39 -19.45 21.18
C ALA A 113 15.56 -20.67 21.64
N GLY A 114 14.55 -21.08 20.88
CA GLY A 114 13.73 -22.27 21.19
C GLY A 114 14.51 -23.58 21.06
N ARG A 115 15.50 -23.65 20.18
CA ARG A 115 16.31 -24.88 19.95
C ARG A 115 17.40 -25.08 20.99
N GLU A 116 17.85 -24.02 21.67
CA GLU A 116 18.82 -24.12 22.76
C GLU A 116 18.18 -24.53 24.10
N GLY A 117 16.87 -24.26 24.27
CA GLY A 117 16.13 -24.63 25.48
C GLY A 117 15.66 -26.09 25.57
N ASP A 118 15.70 -26.84 24.46
CA ASP A 118 15.19 -28.22 24.35
C ASP A 118 16.31 -29.29 24.44
N VAL A 119 17.55 -28.85 24.72
CA VAL A 119 18.76 -29.72 24.83
C VAL A 119 19.30 -29.76 26.27
N ALA A 120 18.52 -29.33 27.27
CA ALA A 120 18.86 -29.40 28.69
C ALA A 120 17.89 -30.33 29.44
#